data_AF-A0ABD7YTQ5-F1
#
_entry.id   AF-A0ABD7YTQ5-F1
#
_cell.length_a   1.000
_cell.length_b   1.000
_cell.length_c   1.000
_cell.angle_alpha   90.00
_cell.angle_beta   90.00
_cell.angle_gamma   90.00
#
_symmetry.space_group_name_H-M   'P 1'
#
loop_
_entity.id
_entity.type
_entity.pdbx_description
1 polymer ?
#
loop_
_entity_poly.entity_id
_entity_poly.type
_entity_poly.pdbx_seq_one_letter_code
_entity_poly.pdbx_strand_id
1 'polypeptide(L)'
;MDYQKKVDMKEVKEIQEQATGIAKILKKEGYEAGVIALGKGTGVATNVFGSRKDVLFTVYTILGNLKEEDKLMLLSMILGIKLGDE
;
A
#
# COMPACT_ATOMS: atom_id res chain seq x y z
N MET A 1 23.63 -14.31 -3.59
CA MET A 1 22.39 -15.09 -3.43
C MET A 1 21.35 -14.54 -4.38
N ASP A 2 20.67 -15.40 -5.12
CA ASP A 2 19.71 -15.01 -6.16
C ASP A 2 18.34 -14.74 -5.50
N TYR A 3 18.16 -13.54 -4.92
CA TYR A 3 16.99 -13.16 -4.13
C TYR A 3 15.83 -12.56 -4.95
N GLN A 4 15.71 -12.96 -6.22
CA GLN A 4 14.44 -12.81 -6.92
C GLN A 4 13.50 -13.94 -6.47
N LYS A 5 12.96 -13.81 -5.24
CA LYS A 5 11.73 -14.51 -4.87
C LYS A 5 10.68 -14.06 -5.89
N LYS A 6 10.38 -14.94 -6.84
CA LYS A 6 9.56 -14.66 -8.02
C LYS A 6 8.20 -14.16 -7.52
N VAL A 7 7.93 -12.87 -7.72
CA VAL A 7 6.64 -12.28 -7.34
C VAL A 7 5.56 -13.04 -8.11
N ASP A 8 4.64 -13.66 -7.37
CA ASP A 8 3.51 -14.33 -8.00
C ASP A 8 2.52 -13.29 -8.51
N MET A 9 2.58 -13.03 -9.81
CA MET A 9 1.70 -12.09 -10.51
C MET A 9 0.22 -12.44 -10.36
N LYS A 10 -0.13 -13.71 -10.13
CA LYS A 10 -1.52 -14.11 -9.88
C LYS A 10 -1.95 -13.64 -8.49
N GLU A 11 -1.10 -13.86 -7.49
CA GLU A 11 -1.34 -13.40 -6.12
C GLU A 11 -1.46 -11.87 -6.06
N VAL A 12 -0.58 -11.14 -6.76
CA VAL A 12 -0.63 -9.66 -6.87
C VAL A 12 -1.95 -9.19 -7.46
N LYS A 13 -2.47 -9.86 -8.49
CA LYS A 13 -3.77 -9.51 -9.08
C LYS A 13 -4.91 -9.72 -8.10
N GLU A 14 -4.92 -10.84 -7.38
CA GLU A 14 -5.95 -11.13 -6.38
C GLU A 14 -5.98 -10.07 -5.27
N ILE A 15 -4.82 -9.69 -4.73
CA ILE A 15 -4.75 -8.65 -3.69
C ILE A 15 -5.08 -7.25 -4.24
N GLN A 16 -4.80 -6.97 -5.52
CA GLN A 16 -5.20 -5.73 -6.17
C GLN A 16 -6.72 -5.63 -6.34
N GLU A 17 -7.37 -6.73 -6.71
CA GLU A 17 -8.83 -6.81 -6.79
C GLU A 17 -9.47 -6.61 -5.41
N GLN A 18 -8.91 -7.21 -4.37
CA GLN A 18 -9.34 -7.00 -2.98
C GLN A 18 -9.18 -5.54 -2.55
N ALA A 19 -8.02 -4.93 -2.77
CA ALA A 19 -7.77 -3.53 -2.43
C ALA A 19 -8.78 -2.60 -3.14
N THR A 20 -9.10 -2.92 -4.40
CA THR A 20 -10.11 -2.21 -5.19
C THR A 20 -11.53 -2.42 -4.66
N GLY A 21 -11.86 -3.63 -4.22
CA GLY A 21 -13.14 -3.96 -3.59
C GLY A 21 -13.35 -3.17 -2.31
N ILE A 22 -12.36 -3.13 -1.43
CA ILE A 22 -12.39 -2.35 -0.18
C ILE A 22 -12.56 -0.86 -0.49
N ALA A 23 -11.82 -0.32 -1.46
CA ALA A 23 -11.94 1.08 -1.86
C ALA A 23 -13.38 1.44 -2.29
N LYS A 24 -14.02 0.54 -3.05
CA LYS A 24 -15.41 0.74 -3.48
C LYS A 24 -16.39 0.70 -2.31
N ILE A 25 -16.18 -0.18 -1.33
CA ILE A 25 -17.02 -0.25 -0.12
C ILE A 25 -16.88 1.05 0.68
N LEU A 26 -15.65 1.50 0.97
CA LEU A 26 -15.42 2.73 1.72
C LEU A 26 -16.02 3.96 1.03
N LYS A 27 -15.90 4.07 -0.29
CA LYS A 27 -16.59 5.12 -1.04
C LYS A 27 -18.12 5.10 -0.86
N LYS A 28 -18.73 3.91 -0.83
CA LYS A 28 -20.17 3.77 -0.62
C LYS A 28 -20.60 4.14 0.80
N GLU A 29 -19.75 3.88 1.79
CA GLU A 29 -19.96 4.27 3.20
C GLU A 29 -19.72 5.77 3.45
N GLY A 30 -19.38 6.55 2.42
CA GLY A 30 -19.24 8.00 2.51
C GLY A 30 -17.82 8.51 2.83
N TYR A 31 -16.80 7.64 2.77
CA TYR A 31 -15.42 8.10 2.89
C TYR A 31 -15.01 8.86 1.62
N GLU A 32 -14.53 10.10 1.79
CA GLU A 32 -14.17 11.00 0.69
C GLU A 32 -12.79 10.68 0.08
N ALA A 33 -11.85 10.21 0.91
CA ALA A 33 -10.51 9.82 0.50
C ALA A 33 -9.95 8.71 1.37
N GLY A 34 -8.98 7.95 0.83
CA GLY A 34 -8.33 6.88 1.58
C GLY A 34 -7.20 6.18 0.81
N VAL A 35 -6.34 5.51 1.57
CA VAL A 35 -5.25 4.67 1.06
C VAL A 35 -5.42 3.28 1.64
N ILE A 36 -5.48 2.27 0.77
CA ILE A 36 -5.52 0.86 1.14
C ILE A 36 -4.22 0.23 0.67
N ALA A 37 -3.49 -0.38 1.60
CA ALA A 37 -2.32 -1.19 1.32
C ALA A 37 -2.58 -2.61 1.84
N LEU A 38 -2.50 -3.60 0.94
CA LEU A 38 -2.64 -5.02 1.27
C LEU A 38 -1.36 -5.74 0.88
N GLY A 39 -0.84 -6.56 1.80
CA GLY A 39 0.29 -7.45 1.55
C GLY A 39 -0.10 -8.91 1.71
N LYS A 40 0.36 -9.78 0.81
CA LYS A 40 0.21 -11.24 0.92
C LYS A 40 1.44 -11.93 0.32
N GLY A 41 2.12 -12.74 1.13
CA GLY A 41 3.35 -13.40 0.73
C GLY A 41 4.43 -12.39 0.30
N THR A 42 4.78 -12.39 -0.98
CA THR A 42 5.74 -11.43 -1.57
C THR A 42 5.08 -10.31 -2.37
N GLY A 43 3.75 -10.37 -2.54
CA GLY A 43 2.97 -9.38 -3.28
C GLY A 43 2.45 -8.26 -2.38
N VAL A 44 2.47 -7.04 -2.90
CA VAL A 44 1.84 -5.86 -2.29
C VAL A 44 0.94 -5.21 -3.34
N ALA A 45 -0.26 -4.80 -2.93
CA ALA A 45 -1.18 -4.00 -3.73
C ALA A 45 -1.58 -2.75 -2.97
N THR A 46 -1.73 -1.66 -3.71
CA THR A 46 -2.22 -0.40 -3.16
C THR A 46 -3.39 0.12 -3.99
N ASN A 47 -4.38 0.69 -3.32
CA ASN A 47 -5.45 1.43 -3.95
C ASN A 47 -5.67 2.75 -3.21
N VAL A 48 -5.68 3.84 -3.97
CA VAL A 48 -5.89 5.20 -3.46
C VAL A 48 -7.16 5.76 -4.06
N PHE A 49 -7.94 6.48 -3.26
CA PHE A 49 -9.11 7.20 -3.75
C PHE A 49 -9.28 8.55 -3.06
N GLY A 50 -10.02 9.45 -3.72
CA GLY A 50 -10.15 10.85 -3.34
C GLY A 50 -9.37 11.76 -4.30
N SER A 51 -9.29 13.06 -4.00
CA SER A 51 -8.47 13.97 -4.80
C SER A 51 -6.97 13.74 -4.53
N ARG A 52 -6.11 14.14 -5.47
CA ARG A 52 -4.65 14.06 -5.28
C ARG A 52 -4.18 14.75 -4.00
N LYS A 53 -4.82 15.88 -3.63
CA LYS A 53 -4.51 16.63 -2.41
C LYS A 53 -4.84 15.81 -1.17
N ASP A 54 -6.00 15.16 -1.16
CA ASP A 54 -6.47 14.38 0.00
C ASP A 54 -5.67 13.10 0.17
N VAL A 55 -5.29 12.46 -0.93
CA VAL A 55 -4.39 11.29 -0.92
C VAL A 55 -3.02 11.68 -0.36
N LEU A 56 -2.43 12.78 -0.83
CA LEU A 56 -1.14 13.26 -0.31
C LEU A 56 -1.23 13.63 1.18
N PHE A 57 -2.31 14.29 1.59
CA PHE A 57 -2.55 14.62 2.99
C PHE A 57 -2.72 13.36 3.85
N THR A 58 -3.43 12.34 3.36
CA THR A 58 -3.62 11.05 4.05
C THR A 58 -2.29 10.31 4.22
N VAL A 59 -1.50 10.20 3.15
CA VAL A 59 -0.15 9.58 3.22
C VAL A 59 0.75 10.36 4.17
N TYR A 60 0.76 11.69 4.08
CA TYR A 60 1.53 12.54 5.00
C TYR A 60 1.08 12.36 6.46
N THR A 61 -0.22 12.26 6.71
CA THR A 61 -0.78 12.06 8.05
C THR A 61 -0.40 10.69 8.61
N ILE A 62 -0.45 9.63 7.80
CA ILE A 62 0.02 8.30 8.20
C ILE A 62 1.50 8.37 8.56
N LEU A 63 2.34 8.93 7.68
CA LEU A 63 3.77 9.08 7.95
C LEU A 63 4.05 9.99 9.15
N GLY A 64 3.26 11.04 9.38
CA GLY A 64 3.42 11.96 10.51
C GLY A 64 3.24 11.28 11.86
N ASN A 65 2.37 10.28 11.95
CA ASN A 65 2.01 9.57 13.18
C ASN A 65 2.82 8.27 13.43
N LEU A 66 3.67 7.88 12.49
CA LEU A 66 4.53 6.70 12.61
C LEU A 66 5.89 7.05 13.22
N LYS A 67 6.58 6.06 13.79
CA LYS A 67 8.01 6.20 14.13
C LYS A 67 8.85 6.20 12.85
N GLU A 68 10.07 6.71 12.94
CA GLU A 68 10.93 6.87 11.76
C GLU A 68 11.24 5.53 11.07
N GLU A 69 11.40 4.44 11.84
CA GLU A 69 11.58 3.09 11.28
C GLU A 69 10.33 2.63 10.51
N ASP A 70 9.14 2.83 11.07
CA ASP A 70 7.86 2.45 10.46
C ASP A 70 7.55 3.28 9.21
N LYS A 71 7.94 4.57 9.19
CA LYS A 71 7.85 5.43 8.00
C LYS A 71 8.68 4.88 6.85
N LEU A 72 9.94 4.53 7.15
CA LEU A 72 10.84 3.93 6.17
C LEU A 72 10.23 2.64 5.61
N MET A 73 9.71 1.77 6.48
CA MET A 73 9.10 0.50 6.09
C MET A 73 7.84 0.68 5.24
N LEU A 74 6.98 1.64 5.58
CA LEU A 74 5.81 1.96 4.76
C LEU A 74 6.21 2.57 3.41
N LEU A 75 7.17 3.50 3.40
CA LEU A 75 7.69 4.09 2.17
C LEU A 75 8.33 3.03 1.27
N SER A 76 9.05 2.07 1.84
CA SER A 76 9.66 1.00 1.08
C SER A 76 8.62 0.05 0.49
N MET A 77 7.54 -0.25 1.23
CA MET A 77 6.39 -0.98 0.69
C MET A 77 5.68 -0.23 -0.45
N ILE A 78 5.48 1.09 -0.31
CA ILE A 78 4.84 1.93 -1.34
C ILE A 78 5.73 2.05 -2.60
N LEU A 79 7.04 2.21 -2.41
CA LEU A 79 8.01 2.41 -3.49
C LEU A 79 8.54 1.10 -4.08
N GLY A 80 8.16 -0.05 -3.52
CA GLY A 80 8.67 -1.36 -3.92
C GLY A 80 10.16 -1.57 -3.61
N ILE A 81 10.70 -0.84 -2.64
CA ILE A 81 12.10 -0.91 -2.21
C ILE A 81 12.21 -1.97 -1.10
N LYS A 82 13.23 -2.84 -1.18
CA LYS A 82 13.59 -3.72 -0.06
C LYS A 82 14.47 -2.94 0.92
N LEU A 83 14.09 -2.92 2.19
CA LEU A 83 14.94 -2.39 3.27
C LEU A 83 15.75 -3.54 3.88
N GLY A 84 17.07 -3.43 3.82
CA GLY A 84 18.03 -4.35 4.44
C GLY A 84 18.58 -5.41 3.48
N ASP A 85 19.89 -5.34 3.24
CA ASP A 85 20.73 -6.46 2.85
C ASP A 85 21.62 -6.78 4.06
N GLU A 86 21.33 -7.88 4.74
CA GLU A 86 22.38 -8.84 5.13
C GLU A 86 22.00 -10.21 4.53
#